data_AF-A0A8T7EYL6-F1
#
_entry.id   AF-A0A8T7EYL6-F1
#
_cell.length_a   1.000
_cell.length_b   1.000
_cell.length_c   1.000
_cell.angle_alpha   90.00
_cell.angle_beta   90.00
_cell.angle_gamma   90.00
#
_symmetry.space_group_name_H-M   'P 1'
#
loop_
_entity.id
_entity.type
_entity.pdbx_description
1 polymer ?
#
loop_
_entity_poly.entity_id
_entity_poly.type
_entity_poly.pdbx_seq_one_letter_code
_entity_poly.pdbx_strand_id
1 'polypeptide(L)' 'MTLPIFLAHGALGPWDEIIFLSVFVVFLVIMGIAWVRSRVIGDRDVDDDEPAASSEGPSGRLARPLHPSVIRQRP' A
#
# COMPACT_ATOMS: atom_id res chain seq x y z
N MET A 1 37.24 -21.72 -13.79
CA MET A 1 36.12 -21.26 -14.64
C MET A 1 35.79 -19.83 -14.23
N THR A 2 36.35 -18.85 -14.91
CA THR A 2 36.09 -17.42 -14.68
C THR A 2 34.71 -17.10 -15.25
N LEU A 3 33.72 -16.86 -14.37
CA LEU A 3 32.41 -16.40 -14.80
C LEU A 3 32.53 -14.91 -15.20
N PRO A 4 32.26 -14.56 -16.45
CA PRO A 4 32.30 -13.16 -16.85
C PRO A 4 31.11 -12.42 -16.24
N ILE A 5 31.43 -11.45 -15.41
CA ILE A 5 30.52 -10.57 -14.70
C ILE A 5 30.02 -9.54 -15.74
N PHE A 6 28.84 -9.78 -16.30
CA PHE A 6 28.31 -9.02 -17.44
C PHE A 6 27.20 -8.03 -17.07
N LEU A 7 26.56 -8.15 -15.89
CA LEU A 7 25.34 -7.39 -15.59
C LEU A 7 25.59 -5.89 -15.34
N ALA A 8 26.76 -5.50 -14.81
CA ALA A 8 27.18 -4.11 -14.71
C ALA A 8 28.47 -3.85 -15.52
N HIS A 9 28.36 -3.64 -16.83
CA HIS A 9 29.47 -3.18 -17.68
C HIS A 9 29.75 -1.66 -17.50
N GLY A 10 30.07 -1.27 -16.28
CA GLY A 10 30.40 0.12 -15.91
C GLY A 10 31.34 0.15 -14.70
N ALA A 11 31.92 1.31 -14.39
CA ALA A 11 32.96 1.51 -13.36
C ALA A 11 32.57 1.15 -11.91
N LEU A 12 31.41 0.51 -11.71
CA LEU A 12 30.92 0.02 -10.43
C LEU A 12 31.51 -1.38 -10.20
N GLY A 13 32.32 -1.50 -9.16
CA GLY A 13 33.07 -2.73 -8.87
C GLY A 13 32.18 -3.95 -8.58
N PRO A 14 32.79 -5.13 -8.37
CA PRO A 14 32.06 -6.38 -8.18
C PRO A 14 31.12 -6.38 -6.96
N TRP A 15 31.43 -5.57 -5.94
CA TRP A 15 30.59 -5.43 -4.75
C TRP A 15 29.23 -4.77 -5.05
N ASP A 16 29.22 -3.77 -5.92
CA ASP A 16 28.00 -3.06 -6.28
C ASP A 16 27.07 -3.97 -7.10
N GLU A 17 27.63 -4.80 -7.97
CA GLU A 17 26.83 -5.77 -8.75
C GLU A 17 26.10 -6.77 -7.86
N ILE A 18 26.75 -7.28 -6.81
CA ILE A 18 26.12 -8.19 -5.84
C ILE A 18 24.92 -7.50 -5.17
N ILE A 19 25.10 -6.22 -4.79
CA ILE A 19 24.03 -5.43 -4.15
C ILE A 19 22.87 -5.25 -5.13
N PHE A 20 23.13 -4.80 -6.36
CA PHE A 20 22.06 -4.62 -7.35
C PHE A 20 21.36 -5.93 -7.70
N LEU A 21 22.11 -7.03 -7.84
CA LEU A 21 21.54 -8.34 -8.10
C LEU A 21 20.64 -8.79 -6.94
N SER A 22 21.06 -8.55 -5.69
CA SER A 22 20.24 -8.88 -4.52
C SER A 22 18.92 -8.09 -4.51
N VAL A 23 18.98 -6.78 -4.81
CA VAL A 23 17.79 -5.92 -4.89
C VAL A 23 16.87 -6.39 -6.02
N PHE A 24 17.44 -6.76 -7.17
CA PHE A 24 16.69 -7.30 -8.30
C PHE A 24 15.95 -8.60 -7.93
N VAL A 25 16.63 -9.51 -7.23
CA VAL A 25 16.00 -10.77 -6.76
C VAL A 25 14.85 -10.48 -5.80
N VAL A 26 15.06 -9.61 -4.80
CA VAL A 26 14.01 -9.25 -3.84
C VAL A 26 12.81 -8.62 -4.55
N PHE A 27 13.06 -7.71 -5.48
CA PHE A 27 12.02 -7.09 -6.30
C PHE A 27 11.23 -8.13 -7.10
N LEU A 28 11.90 -9.09 -7.74
CA LEU A 28 11.25 -10.17 -8.48
C LEU A 28 10.41 -11.09 -7.59
N VAL A 29 10.85 -11.35 -6.35
CA VAL A 29 10.05 -12.14 -5.39
C VAL A 29 8.76 -11.42 -5.05
N ILE A 30 8.84 -10.15 -4.67
CA ILE A 30 7.64 -9.35 -4.31
C ILE A 30 6.72 -9.20 -5.52
N MET A 31 7.28 -8.87 -6.69
CA MET A 31 6.52 -8.74 -7.92
C MET A 31 5.89 -10.07 -8.35
N GLY A 32 6.61 -11.19 -8.20
CA GLY A 32 6.10 -12.53 -8.47
C GLY A 32 4.94 -12.89 -7.57
N ILE A 33 5.06 -12.64 -6.26
CA ILE A 33 3.97 -12.85 -5.29
C ILE A 33 2.76 -11.98 -5.64
N ALA A 34 2.96 -10.68 -5.89
CA ALA A 34 1.89 -9.76 -6.26
C ALA A 34 1.21 -10.16 -7.59
N TRP A 35 1.99 -10.62 -8.56
CA TRP A 35 1.49 -11.08 -9.85
C TRP A 35 0.67 -12.37 -9.70
N VAL A 36 1.17 -13.36 -8.97
CA VAL A 36 0.42 -14.60 -8.68
C VAL A 36 -0.84 -14.27 -7.88
N ARG A 37 -0.75 -13.41 -6.87
CA ARG A 37 -1.90 -12.92 -6.09
C ARG A 37 -2.94 -12.28 -7.01
N SER A 38 -2.53 -11.43 -7.94
CA SER A 38 -3.44 -10.81 -8.92
C SER A 38 -4.14 -11.81 -9.84
N ARG A 39 -3.54 -12.99 -10.09
CA ARG A 39 -4.18 -14.05 -10.87
C ARG A 39 -5.16 -14.91 -10.07
N VAL A 40 -4.92 -15.07 -8.77
CA VAL A 40 -5.68 -15.99 -7.91
C VAL A 40 -6.78 -15.25 -7.12
N ILE A 41 -6.46 -14.06 -6.60
CA ILE A 41 -7.36 -13.20 -5.82
C ILE A 41 -7.86 -12.11 -6.76
N GLY A 42 -8.92 -12.41 -7.50
CA GLY A 42 -9.65 -11.38 -8.24
C GLY A 42 -10.32 -10.43 -7.25
N ASP A 43 -9.92 -9.15 -7.26
CA ASP A 43 -10.52 -7.97 -6.62
C ASP A 43 -10.91 -8.01 -5.12
N ARG A 44 -10.67 -9.11 -4.41
CA ARG A 44 -11.36 -9.34 -3.13
C ARG A 44 -10.66 -8.93 -1.84
N ASP A 45 -9.38 -8.60 -1.83
CA ASP A 45 -8.69 -8.34 -0.57
C ASP A 45 -7.66 -7.20 -0.68
N VAL A 46 -8.15 -5.96 -0.72
CA VAL A 46 -7.34 -4.75 -0.46
C VAL A 46 -7.78 -4.18 0.89
N ASP A 47 -7.57 -4.92 1.98
CA ASP A 47 -7.94 -4.50 3.34
C ASP A 47 -6.86 -4.83 4.40
N ASP A 48 -5.59 -4.97 4.02
CA ASP A 48 -4.51 -5.36 4.97
C ASP A 48 -3.43 -4.30 5.19
N ASP A 49 -3.75 -3.01 5.05
CA ASP A 49 -2.91 -1.93 5.59
C ASP A 49 -3.79 -0.74 6.02
N GLU A 50 -4.70 -0.95 6.98
CA GLU A 50 -5.22 0.16 7.79
C GLU A 50 -4.13 0.55 8.81
N PRO A 51 -3.53 1.76 8.73
CA PRO A 51 -2.64 2.22 9.78
C PRO A 51 -3.47 2.42 11.05
N ALA A 52 -3.16 1.64 12.09
CA ALA A 52 -3.77 1.65 13.41
C ALA A 52 -4.44 2.99 13.75
N ALA A 53 -5.77 3.02 13.68
CA ALA A 53 -6.56 4.12 14.18
C ALA A 53 -6.13 4.45 15.62
N SER A 54 -5.57 5.64 15.81
CA SER A 54 -5.33 6.22 17.13
C SER A 54 -6.60 6.09 17.97
N SER A 55 -6.48 5.30 19.02
CA SER A 55 -7.47 5.14 20.06
C SER A 55 -7.62 6.43 20.88
N GLU A 56 -8.68 7.21 20.61
CA GLU A 56 -9.34 8.16 21.53
C GLU A 56 -10.68 8.54 20.88
N GLY A 57 -11.82 7.94 21.22
CA GLY A 57 -12.54 8.12 22.48
C GLY A 57 -13.85 8.89 22.22
N PRO A 58 -15.05 8.28 22.34
CA PRO A 58 -16.32 8.90 21.95
C PRO A 58 -16.85 9.81 23.06
N SER A 59 -16.70 11.13 22.94
CA SER A 59 -17.40 12.05 23.85
C SER A 59 -17.56 13.44 23.23
N GLY A 60 -18.80 13.88 23.04
CA GLY A 60 -19.09 15.29 22.72
C GLY A 60 -20.12 15.59 21.64
N ARG A 61 -20.97 14.65 21.22
CA ARG A 61 -22.09 14.97 20.30
C ARG A 61 -23.46 14.57 20.86
N LEU A 62 -23.84 15.16 21.98
CA LEU A 62 -25.23 15.20 22.44
C LEU A 62 -25.56 16.61 22.93
N ALA A 63 -26.29 17.36 22.10
CA ALA A 63 -27.35 18.32 22.45
C ALA A 63 -27.42 19.46 21.42
N ARG A 64 -28.16 19.26 20.33
CA ARG A 64 -28.79 20.39 19.63
C ARG A 64 -30.27 20.08 19.44
N PRO A 65 -31.18 20.65 20.25
CA PRO A 65 -32.60 20.52 20.00
C PRO A 65 -32.97 21.30 18.72
N LEU A 66 -33.61 20.61 17.79
CA LEU A 66 -34.19 21.20 16.58
C LEU A 66 -35.38 22.07 16.99
N HIS A 67 -35.25 23.39 16.90
CA HIS A 67 -36.39 24.29 17.04
C HIS A 67 -37.24 24.27 15.76
N PRO A 68 -38.57 24.09 15.84
CA PRO A 68 -39.44 24.00 14.68
C PRO A 68 -39.71 25.40 14.13
N SER A 69 -39.35 25.66 12.88
CA SER A 69 -39.67 26.95 12.26
C SER A 69 -39.95 26.79 10.77
N VAL A 70 -41.24 26.96 10.48
CA VAL A 70 -41.76 27.62 9.26
C VAL A 70 -41.67 26.79 7.97
N ILE A 71 -42.74 26.03 7.71
CA ILE A 71 -43.19 25.83 6.32
C ILE A 71 -44.66 26.28 6.24
N ARG A 72 -44.78 27.50 5.71
CA ARG A 72 -45.99 28.22 5.33
C ARG A 72 -46.86 27.34 4.42
N GLN A 73 -47.97 26.82 4.93
CA GLN A 73 -49.10 26.39 4.09
C GLN A 73 -49.88 27.64 3.66
N ARG A 74 -50.15 27.77 2.37
CA ARG A 74 -51.23 28.63 1.85
C ARG A 74 -51.93 27.90 0.69
N PRO A 75 -53.24 28.16 0.54
CA PRO A 75 -54.22 27.24 -0.05
C PRO A 75 -54.14 27.11 -1.56
#